data_AF-A0A2W6AHD9-F1
#
_entry.id   AF-A0A2W6AHD9-F1
#
_cell.length_a   1.000
_cell.length_b   1.000
_cell.length_c   1.000
_cell.angle_alpha   90.00
_cell.angle_beta   90.00
_cell.angle_gamma   90.00
#
_symmetry.space_group_name_H-M   'P 1'
#
loop_
_entity.id
_entity.type
_entity.pdbx_description
1 polymer ?
#
loop_
_entity_poly.entity_id
_entity_poly.type
_entity_poly.pdbx_seq_one_letter_code
_entity_poly.pdbx_strand_id
1 'polypeptide(L)'
;NATSYGIFVELNVTEQDDLQEVNVYPGTIQSFKSWVRNVEEPGRYFHPLLGTLITGAARLMLALGERAATDHGITWAFCDTDSMALTPVGDVSEEEFVIAASEVIDWFTPLNPYDRPGPLFKIEEANYGLLDGEATGELEALYCLCIAAKRYALFNLGVHGQPVLRKVSAHGLGHLLPPYPDDRAPRSLPKPAVSLHDLDAKTWQHDLWYRIVSAACGPTLDQVPLDDLPGFGHPAVSRYEATKPKLLAWFKEHNKGKTYAQTVKPFNFLLGFQDKGTCQIGGYRPVAPYDSNLQRAAYRCFDRITGNGVSPRELRSYQHALRHYHLQSESKFQHGDYLDRGMTVRRHVLATSMVHIGKEADQLEYQYFLGVDPEVEVMYGMSPHCSDQLWGRIQEGCREFGVRRVAAAAGMTHGGLSRMLQGHGRPKRDRVQMLHEGVSNLEAEREARSSRTDSVLDAVAVRCARHSVRHVAEQSGVGAANLAAALRGQRAVSGSMLVRLEEMLKER
;
A
#
# COMPACT_ATOMS: atom_id res chain seq x y z
N ASN A 1 -9.72 5.61 -18.42
CA ASN A 1 -9.31 4.19 -18.35
C ASN A 1 -10.46 3.17 -18.27
N ALA A 2 -11.60 3.45 -17.63
CA ALA A 2 -12.69 2.46 -17.52
C ALA A 2 -13.31 2.04 -18.87
N THR A 3 -13.42 2.95 -19.84
CA THR A 3 -14.15 2.70 -21.10
C THR A 3 -13.37 1.90 -22.14
N SER A 4 -12.04 2.00 -22.17
CA SER A 4 -11.20 1.37 -23.21
C SER A 4 -10.40 0.16 -22.72
N TYR A 5 -9.96 0.12 -21.46
CA TYR A 5 -9.21 -1.03 -20.93
C TYR A 5 -10.14 -2.09 -20.30
N GLY A 6 -11.06 -1.65 -19.43
CA GLY A 6 -11.83 -2.54 -18.56
C GLY A 6 -12.61 -3.61 -19.32
N ILE A 7 -13.21 -3.23 -20.46
CA ILE A 7 -14.02 -4.12 -21.30
C ILE A 7 -13.20 -5.24 -21.96
N PHE A 8 -11.92 -5.00 -22.28
CA PHE A 8 -11.05 -6.00 -22.91
C PHE A 8 -10.48 -7.01 -21.93
N VAL A 9 -10.54 -6.73 -20.63
CA VAL A 9 -10.07 -7.64 -19.56
C VAL A 9 -11.21 -8.03 -18.61
N GLU A 10 -12.46 -7.82 -19.02
CA GLU A 10 -13.64 -8.17 -18.24
C GLU A 10 -13.74 -9.70 -18.11
N LEU A 11 -13.81 -10.17 -16.86
CA LEU A 11 -14.09 -11.56 -16.52
C LEU A 11 -15.33 -11.58 -15.63
N ASN A 12 -16.33 -12.36 -16.04
CA ASN A 12 -17.55 -12.57 -15.29
C ASN A 12 -17.39 -13.83 -14.44
N VAL A 13 -17.55 -13.68 -13.13
CA VAL A 13 -17.46 -14.81 -12.20
C VAL A 13 -18.83 -15.48 -12.10
N THR A 14 -18.90 -16.75 -12.47
CA THR A 14 -20.09 -17.58 -12.31
C THR A 14 -19.85 -18.61 -11.22
N GLU A 15 -20.64 -18.56 -10.14
CA GLU A 15 -20.62 -19.54 -9.06
C GLU A 15 -21.32 -20.82 -9.50
N GLN A 16 -20.69 -21.97 -9.20
CA GLN A 16 -21.18 -23.30 -9.56
C GLN A 16 -21.52 -24.10 -8.30
N ASP A 17 -22.53 -24.96 -8.40
CA ASP A 17 -22.95 -25.83 -7.29
C ASP A 17 -21.84 -26.83 -6.90
N ASP A 18 -21.17 -27.40 -7.91
CA ASP A 18 -20.07 -28.34 -7.78
C ASP A 18 -18.74 -27.75 -8.28
N LEU A 19 -17.63 -28.28 -7.76
CA LEU A 19 -16.29 -27.93 -8.25
C LEU A 19 -16.16 -28.28 -9.73
N GLN A 20 -15.75 -27.29 -10.53
CA GLN A 20 -15.49 -27.44 -11.95
C GLN A 20 -14.00 -27.60 -12.20
N GLU A 21 -13.65 -28.55 -13.07
CA GLU A 21 -12.28 -28.67 -13.58
C GLU A 21 -12.01 -27.58 -14.62
N VAL A 22 -10.95 -26.80 -14.42
CA VAL A 22 -10.51 -25.74 -15.33
C VAL A 22 -9.07 -25.96 -15.78
N ASN A 23 -8.78 -25.52 -17.00
CA ASN A 23 -7.42 -25.41 -17.51
C ASN A 23 -6.84 -24.05 -17.12
N VAL A 24 -5.74 -24.05 -16.38
CA VAL A 24 -5.02 -22.84 -15.98
C VAL A 24 -3.82 -22.65 -16.89
N TYR A 25 -3.69 -21.47 -17.48
CA TYR A 25 -2.59 -21.07 -18.36
C TYR A 25 -1.69 -20.08 -17.62
N PRO A 26 -0.61 -20.53 -16.95
CA PRO A 26 0.21 -19.70 -16.07
C PRO A 26 1.20 -18.77 -16.81
N GLY A 27 1.03 -18.58 -18.13
CA GLY A 27 2.02 -17.88 -18.97
C GLY A 27 3.28 -18.69 -19.29
N THR A 28 3.33 -19.97 -18.93
CA THR A 28 4.38 -20.92 -19.35
C THR A 28 3.87 -21.83 -20.46
N ILE A 29 4.76 -22.65 -21.05
CA ILE A 29 4.41 -23.59 -22.12
C ILE A 29 3.38 -24.63 -21.65
N GLN A 30 3.35 -24.95 -20.35
CA GLN A 30 2.50 -26.02 -19.81
C GLN A 30 1.33 -25.44 -19.00
N SER A 31 0.11 -25.73 -19.45
CA SER A 31 -1.10 -25.57 -18.65
C SER A 31 -1.20 -26.66 -17.57
N PHE A 32 -2.00 -26.42 -16.53
CA PHE A 32 -2.34 -27.44 -15.54
C PHE A 32 -3.82 -27.43 -15.21
N LYS A 33 -4.31 -28.53 -14.64
CA LYS A 33 -5.70 -28.68 -14.20
C LYS A 33 -5.87 -28.15 -12.78
N SER A 34 -6.94 -27.41 -12.54
CA SER A 34 -7.37 -26.99 -11.21
C SER A 34 -8.86 -27.21 -11.04
N TRP A 35 -9.32 -27.26 -9.79
CA TRP A 35 -10.73 -27.44 -9.45
C TRP A 35 -11.20 -26.22 -8.68
N VAL A 36 -12.16 -25.49 -9.24
CA VAL A 36 -12.66 -24.23 -8.68
C VAL A 36 -14.18 -24.26 -8.60
N ARG A 37 -14.74 -23.62 -7.58
CA ARG A 37 -16.20 -23.44 -7.44
C ARG A 37 -16.71 -22.29 -8.30
N ASN A 38 -15.91 -21.24 -8.41
CA ASN A 38 -16.23 -20.04 -9.16
C ASN A 38 -15.42 -20.07 -10.45
N VAL A 39 -16.10 -20.07 -11.60
CA VAL A 39 -15.48 -20.08 -12.92
C VAL A 39 -15.48 -18.66 -13.47
N GLU A 40 -14.33 -18.20 -13.95
CA GLU A 40 -14.18 -16.91 -14.62
C GLU A 40 -14.42 -17.07 -16.12
N GLU A 41 -15.46 -16.42 -16.64
CA GLU A 41 -15.83 -16.43 -18.04
C GLU A 41 -15.49 -15.09 -18.71
N PRO A 42 -14.86 -15.10 -19.90
CA PRO A 42 -14.65 -13.89 -20.69
C PRO A 42 -15.91 -13.04 -20.87
N GLY A 43 -15.80 -11.74 -20.59
CA GLY A 43 -16.83 -10.76 -20.94
C GLY A 43 -17.04 -10.66 -22.46
N ARG A 44 -18.13 -10.00 -22.87
CA ARG A 44 -18.58 -9.94 -24.28
C ARG A 44 -17.49 -9.46 -25.26
N TYR A 45 -16.64 -8.53 -24.82
CA TYR A 45 -15.57 -7.95 -25.62
C TYR A 45 -14.18 -8.30 -25.08
N PHE A 46 -14.05 -9.38 -24.31
CA PHE A 46 -12.77 -9.80 -23.76
C PHE A 46 -11.73 -10.01 -24.86
N HIS A 47 -10.66 -9.23 -24.79
CA HIS A 47 -9.54 -9.28 -25.72
C HIS A 47 -8.24 -8.95 -24.97
N PRO A 48 -7.69 -9.92 -24.21
CA PRO A 48 -6.65 -9.65 -23.21
C PRO A 48 -5.37 -9.10 -23.85
N LEU A 49 -5.05 -9.47 -25.09
CA LEU A 49 -3.91 -8.92 -25.84
C LEU A 49 -4.03 -7.40 -26.07
N LEU A 50 -5.25 -6.91 -26.31
CA LEU A 50 -5.47 -5.48 -26.55
C LEU A 50 -5.46 -4.73 -25.22
N GLY A 51 -6.10 -5.30 -24.19
CA GLY A 51 -6.06 -4.74 -22.84
C GLY A 51 -4.63 -4.63 -22.29
N THR A 52 -3.78 -5.63 -22.48
CA THR A 52 -2.38 -5.59 -22.03
C THR A 52 -1.54 -4.59 -22.82
N LEU A 53 -1.74 -4.46 -24.14
CA LEU A 53 -1.05 -3.46 -24.96
C LEU A 53 -1.32 -2.02 -24.50
N ILE A 54 -2.58 -1.68 -24.19
CA ILE A 54 -2.95 -0.33 -23.70
C ILE A 54 -2.17 0.00 -22.42
N THR A 55 -2.22 -0.90 -21.43
CA THR A 55 -1.52 -0.65 -20.14
C THR A 55 0.00 -0.77 -20.27
N GLY A 56 0.49 -1.60 -21.18
CA GLY A 56 1.93 -1.72 -21.49
C GLY A 56 2.48 -0.44 -22.11
N ALA A 57 1.78 0.12 -23.09
CA ALA A 57 2.15 1.37 -23.74
C ALA A 57 2.17 2.55 -22.74
N ALA A 58 1.15 2.67 -21.89
CA ALA A 58 1.12 3.72 -20.86
C ALA A 58 2.30 3.61 -19.87
N ARG A 59 2.63 2.39 -19.41
CA ARG A 59 3.80 2.16 -18.56
C ARG A 59 5.12 2.47 -19.27
N LEU A 60 5.22 2.13 -20.57
CA LEU A 60 6.40 2.46 -21.38
C LEU A 60 6.56 3.98 -21.52
N MET A 61 5.48 4.72 -21.75
CA MET A 61 5.53 6.20 -21.80
C MET A 61 6.08 6.79 -20.50
N LEU A 62 5.62 6.32 -19.33
CA LEU A 62 6.15 6.77 -18.04
C LEU A 62 7.63 6.39 -17.85
N ALA A 63 8.03 5.18 -18.26
CA ALA A 63 9.43 4.76 -18.18
C ALA A 63 10.36 5.60 -19.08
N LEU A 64 9.87 5.96 -20.27
CA LEU A 64 10.57 6.90 -21.16
C LEU A 64 10.64 8.31 -20.55
N GLY A 65 9.58 8.76 -19.87
CA GLY A 65 9.54 10.07 -19.21
C GLY A 65 10.57 10.16 -18.08
N GLU A 66 10.67 9.12 -17.26
CA GLU A 66 11.71 9.02 -16.23
C GLU A 66 13.11 9.04 -16.85
N ARG A 67 13.31 8.30 -17.96
CA ARG A 67 14.61 8.26 -18.62
C ARG A 67 14.99 9.62 -19.20
N ALA A 68 14.06 10.28 -19.89
CA ALA A 68 14.26 11.62 -20.42
C ALA A 68 14.59 12.61 -19.28
N ALA A 69 13.82 12.60 -18.18
CA ALA A 69 14.11 13.44 -17.00
C ALA A 69 15.55 13.25 -16.51
N THR A 70 16.00 12.01 -16.40
CA THR A 70 17.37 11.67 -15.97
C THR A 70 18.43 12.20 -16.95
N ASP A 71 18.20 12.05 -18.27
CA ASP A 71 19.11 12.54 -19.30
C ASP A 71 19.20 14.09 -19.31
N HIS A 72 18.15 14.79 -18.85
CA HIS A 72 18.10 16.24 -18.65
C HIS A 72 18.50 16.69 -17.21
N GLY A 73 19.07 15.81 -16.39
CA GLY A 73 19.61 16.15 -15.07
C GLY A 73 18.57 16.42 -13.98
N ILE A 74 17.30 16.10 -14.22
CA ILE A 74 16.21 16.19 -13.25
C ILE A 74 15.67 14.80 -12.90
N THR A 75 14.73 14.70 -11.97
CA THR A 75 14.11 13.43 -11.58
C THR A 75 12.62 13.59 -11.34
N TRP A 76 11.98 12.63 -10.68
CA TRP A 76 10.54 12.62 -10.39
C TRP A 76 10.26 12.38 -8.90
N ALA A 77 9.20 13.02 -8.39
CA ALA A 77 8.75 12.91 -7.00
C ALA A 77 7.68 11.82 -6.83
N PHE A 78 6.75 11.71 -7.77
CA PHE A 78 5.79 10.60 -7.85
C PHE A 78 5.24 10.44 -9.27
N CYS A 79 4.66 9.27 -9.54
CA CYS A 79 3.87 8.99 -10.74
C CYS A 79 2.51 8.42 -10.33
N ASP A 80 1.42 8.93 -10.94
CA ASP A 80 0.07 8.43 -10.70
C ASP A 80 -0.61 8.11 -12.03
N THR A 81 -0.57 6.84 -12.40
CA THR A 81 -1.20 6.21 -13.58
C THR A 81 -0.74 6.74 -14.94
N ASP A 82 -1.03 7.99 -15.24
CA ASP A 82 -0.80 8.71 -16.51
C ASP A 82 -0.15 10.09 -16.30
N SER A 83 0.17 10.45 -15.06
CA SER A 83 0.83 11.69 -14.69
C SER A 83 2.17 11.42 -13.98
N MET A 84 3.11 12.38 -14.13
CA MET A 84 4.42 12.37 -13.49
C MET A 84 4.72 13.75 -12.93
N ALA A 85 5.11 13.82 -11.66
CA ALA A 85 5.59 15.05 -11.05
C ALA A 85 7.12 15.08 -11.11
N LEU A 86 7.67 15.95 -11.96
CA LEU A 86 9.12 16.17 -12.07
C LEU A 86 9.63 17.01 -10.90
N THR A 87 10.89 16.83 -10.52
CA THR A 87 11.56 17.56 -9.44
C THR A 87 13.04 17.73 -9.74
N PRO A 88 13.66 18.85 -9.33
CA PRO A 88 15.10 19.03 -9.47
C PRO A 88 15.91 18.05 -8.59
N VAL A 89 17.18 17.85 -8.94
CA VAL A 89 18.16 17.10 -8.14
C VAL A 89 19.27 18.04 -7.70
N GLY A 90 19.40 18.26 -6.40
CA GLY A 90 20.38 19.21 -5.85
C GLY A 90 19.99 20.67 -6.06
N ASP A 91 20.98 21.56 -6.11
CA ASP A 91 20.78 23.02 -6.20
C ASP A 91 20.61 23.46 -7.66
N VAL A 92 19.48 23.12 -8.27
CA VAL A 92 19.08 23.59 -9.62
C VAL A 92 18.17 24.81 -9.47
N SER A 93 18.40 25.86 -10.26
CA SER A 93 17.52 27.03 -10.24
C SER A 93 16.14 26.71 -10.80
N GLU A 94 15.12 27.50 -10.41
CA GLU A 94 13.75 27.32 -10.93
C GLU A 94 13.70 27.46 -12.46
N GLU A 95 14.43 28.42 -13.03
CA GLU A 95 14.52 28.63 -14.48
C GLU A 95 15.12 27.42 -15.19
N GLU A 96 16.25 26.89 -14.70
CA GLU A 96 16.87 25.69 -15.27
C GLU A 96 15.96 24.46 -15.15
N PHE A 97 15.25 24.31 -14.03
CA PHE A 97 14.30 23.22 -13.83
C PHE A 97 13.14 23.30 -14.82
N VAL A 98 12.55 24.48 -15.02
CA VAL A 98 11.46 24.69 -15.97
C VAL A 98 11.91 24.36 -17.40
N ILE A 99 13.10 24.82 -17.80
CA ILE A 99 13.68 24.49 -19.11
C ILE A 99 13.83 22.97 -19.27
N ALA A 100 14.47 22.30 -18.32
CA ALA A 100 14.66 20.85 -18.36
C ALA A 100 13.32 20.09 -18.41
N ALA A 101 12.31 20.52 -17.64
CA ALA A 101 10.98 19.92 -17.65
C ALA A 101 10.27 20.11 -19.00
N SER A 102 10.40 21.28 -19.64
CA SER A 102 9.89 21.52 -20.99
C SER A 102 10.58 20.64 -22.03
N GLU A 103 11.90 20.48 -21.96
CA GLU A 103 12.64 19.60 -22.88
C GLU A 103 12.20 18.13 -22.76
N VAL A 104 11.88 17.66 -21.54
CA VAL A 104 11.31 16.32 -21.32
C VAL A 104 9.94 16.18 -21.99
N ILE A 105 9.08 17.20 -21.94
CA ILE A 105 7.77 17.20 -22.61
C ILE A 105 7.97 17.17 -24.13
N ASP A 106 8.86 18.02 -24.65
CA ASP A 106 9.13 18.16 -26.07
C ASP A 106 9.77 16.91 -26.69
N TRP A 107 10.50 16.12 -25.90
CA TRP A 107 11.04 14.82 -26.29
C TRP A 107 9.96 13.87 -26.86
N PHE A 108 8.73 13.97 -26.37
CA PHE A 108 7.59 13.15 -26.83
C PHE A 108 6.88 13.70 -28.07
N THR A 109 7.06 14.97 -28.42
CA THR A 109 6.41 15.60 -29.57
C THR A 109 6.60 14.83 -30.89
N PRO A 110 7.82 14.36 -31.28
CA PRO A 110 7.99 13.58 -32.52
C PRO A 110 7.33 12.20 -32.47
N LEU A 111 6.90 11.72 -31.30
CA LEU A 111 6.21 10.44 -31.13
C LEU A 111 4.69 10.56 -31.28
N ASN A 112 4.16 11.76 -31.50
CA ASN A 112 2.73 11.99 -31.67
C ASN A 112 2.21 11.27 -32.94
N PRO A 113 1.32 10.27 -32.81
CA PRO A 113 0.83 9.50 -33.96
C PRO A 113 -0.36 10.14 -34.67
N TYR A 114 -0.86 11.28 -34.20
CA TYR A 114 -2.07 11.92 -34.72
C TYR A 114 -1.74 12.95 -35.82
N ASP A 115 -2.66 13.11 -36.78
CA ASP A 115 -2.52 14.08 -37.88
C ASP A 115 -2.38 15.53 -37.40
N ARG A 116 -2.83 15.84 -36.18
CA ARG A 116 -2.65 17.14 -35.56
C ARG A 116 -1.36 17.14 -34.72
N PRO A 117 -0.31 17.86 -35.16
CA PRO A 117 0.92 17.94 -34.39
C PRO A 117 0.69 18.73 -33.10
N GLY A 118 1.40 18.36 -32.04
CA GLY A 118 1.37 19.04 -30.75
C GLY A 118 1.94 18.18 -29.63
N PRO A 119 2.14 18.77 -28.43
CA PRO A 119 2.62 18.04 -27.26
C PRO A 119 1.68 16.88 -26.91
N LEU A 120 2.25 15.70 -26.68
CA LEU A 120 1.50 14.55 -26.16
C LEU A 120 1.18 14.70 -24.67
N PHE A 121 2.05 15.36 -23.94
CA PHE A 121 1.86 15.67 -22.52
C PHE A 121 1.46 17.13 -22.34
N LYS A 122 0.63 17.37 -21.33
CA LYS A 122 0.23 18.70 -20.87
C LYS A 122 0.81 18.96 -19.49
N ILE A 123 1.11 20.22 -19.19
CA ILE A 123 1.36 20.67 -17.83
C ILE A 123 0.00 20.80 -17.13
N GLU A 124 -0.11 20.27 -15.91
CA GLU A 124 -1.35 20.37 -15.13
C GLU A 124 -1.51 21.78 -14.54
N GLU A 125 -2.77 22.24 -14.45
CA GLU A 125 -3.15 23.59 -13.99
C GLU A 125 -2.57 23.97 -12.61
N ALA A 126 -2.31 22.97 -11.77
CA ALA A 126 -1.71 23.17 -10.44
C ALA A 126 -0.33 23.86 -10.48
N ASN A 127 0.40 23.78 -11.60
CA ASN A 127 1.74 24.36 -11.75
C ASN A 127 1.74 25.84 -12.12
N TYR A 128 0.58 26.44 -12.40
CA TYR A 128 0.49 27.87 -12.71
C TYR A 128 0.25 28.69 -11.43
N GLY A 129 0.67 29.95 -11.40
CA GLY A 129 0.38 30.85 -10.28
C GLY A 129 -1.12 31.06 -10.06
N LEU A 130 -1.51 31.51 -8.88
CA LEU A 130 -2.91 31.87 -8.58
C LEU A 130 -3.09 33.38 -8.42
N LEU A 131 -4.14 33.90 -9.04
CA LEU A 131 -4.69 35.24 -8.76
C LEU A 131 -6.19 35.09 -8.52
N ASP A 132 -6.65 35.50 -7.34
CA ASP A 132 -8.06 35.39 -6.91
C ASP A 132 -8.67 33.99 -7.06
N GLY A 133 -7.85 32.94 -6.98
CA GLY A 133 -8.26 31.54 -7.08
C GLY A 133 -8.29 30.97 -8.50
N GLU A 134 -7.89 31.77 -9.51
CA GLU A 134 -7.75 31.35 -10.90
C GLU A 134 -6.27 31.28 -11.30
N ALA A 135 -5.95 30.37 -12.23
CA ALA A 135 -4.60 30.19 -12.74
C ALA A 135 -4.16 31.39 -13.60
N THR A 136 -2.97 31.95 -13.33
CA THR A 136 -2.43 33.13 -14.02
C THR A 136 -1.73 32.82 -15.35
N GLY A 137 -1.53 31.53 -15.66
CA GLY A 137 -0.79 31.07 -16.84
C GLY A 137 0.74 31.18 -16.74
N GLU A 138 1.25 31.82 -15.69
CA GLU A 138 2.68 31.83 -15.36
C GLU A 138 3.01 30.64 -14.47
N LEU A 139 4.14 29.95 -14.69
CA LEU A 139 4.52 28.83 -13.84
C LEU A 139 4.95 29.31 -12.45
N GLU A 140 4.56 28.56 -11.43
CA GLU A 140 4.95 28.78 -10.03
C GLU A 140 5.39 27.44 -9.42
N ALA A 141 6.65 27.33 -9.02
CA ALA A 141 7.18 26.09 -8.45
C ALA A 141 6.39 25.62 -7.21
N LEU A 142 6.14 24.32 -7.15
CA LEU A 142 5.36 23.68 -6.10
C LEU A 142 6.26 22.91 -5.14
N TYR A 143 5.90 22.93 -3.86
CA TYR A 143 6.35 21.91 -2.92
C TYR A 143 5.51 20.64 -3.07
N CYS A 144 6.16 19.50 -2.85
CA CYS A 144 5.53 18.19 -2.92
C CYS A 144 5.75 17.42 -1.61
N LEU A 145 4.67 16.95 -0.99
CA LEU A 145 4.70 16.02 0.13
C LEU A 145 4.19 14.65 -0.35
N CYS A 146 5.08 13.66 -0.44
CA CYS A 146 4.75 12.28 -0.77
C CYS A 146 4.82 11.41 0.48
N ILE A 147 3.72 10.75 0.85
CA ILE A 147 3.67 9.79 1.96
C ILE A 147 3.77 8.36 1.42
N ALA A 148 2.92 8.01 0.46
CA ALA A 148 2.88 6.68 -0.18
C ALA A 148 2.15 6.76 -1.52
N ALA A 149 2.07 5.64 -2.25
CA ALA A 149 1.24 5.57 -3.46
C ALA A 149 -0.18 6.06 -3.18
N LYS A 150 -0.64 7.01 -4.01
CA LYS A 150 -1.95 7.68 -3.89
C LYS A 150 -2.17 8.38 -2.54
N ARG A 151 -1.10 8.87 -1.91
CA ARG A 151 -1.11 9.75 -0.75
C ARG A 151 -0.02 10.80 -0.91
N TYR A 152 -0.37 11.89 -1.58
CA TYR A 152 0.51 13.01 -1.83
C TYR A 152 -0.27 14.33 -1.82
N ALA A 153 0.46 15.44 -1.64
CA ALA A 153 -0.05 16.79 -1.76
C ALA A 153 0.96 17.68 -2.50
N LEU A 154 0.44 18.54 -3.37
CA LEU A 154 1.16 19.63 -4.02
C LEU A 154 0.68 20.97 -3.44
N PHE A 155 1.61 21.85 -3.08
CA PHE A 155 1.28 23.09 -2.38
C PHE A 155 2.33 24.17 -2.59
N ASN A 156 1.93 25.44 -2.43
CA ASN A 156 2.85 26.57 -2.26
C ASN A 156 2.94 26.92 -0.76
N LEU A 157 3.96 27.71 -0.39
CA LEU A 157 4.03 28.32 0.93
C LEU A 157 3.68 29.80 0.82
N GLY A 158 2.68 30.23 1.59
CA GLY A 158 2.34 31.64 1.66
C GLY A 158 3.35 32.46 2.48
N VAL A 159 3.11 33.76 2.56
CA VAL A 159 4.06 34.76 3.12
C VAL A 159 4.48 34.49 4.57
N HIS A 160 3.67 33.77 5.36
CA HIS A 160 3.98 33.40 6.74
C HIS A 160 4.31 31.91 6.90
N GLY A 161 4.66 31.22 5.80
CA GLY A 161 4.99 29.79 5.79
C GLY A 161 3.77 28.87 5.90
N GLN A 162 2.56 29.39 5.79
CA GLN A 162 1.34 28.57 5.77
C GLN A 162 1.18 27.83 4.43
N PRO A 163 0.76 26.56 4.43
CA PRO A 163 0.51 25.83 3.18
C PRO A 163 -0.67 26.42 2.38
N VAL A 164 -0.51 26.46 1.05
CA VAL A 164 -1.57 26.76 0.10
C VAL A 164 -1.73 25.52 -0.79
N LEU A 165 -2.73 24.69 -0.51
CA LEU A 165 -2.92 23.42 -1.20
C LEU A 165 -3.38 23.64 -2.64
N ARG A 166 -2.68 23.01 -3.58
CA ARG A 166 -2.93 23.10 -5.03
C ARG A 166 -3.54 21.81 -5.58
N LYS A 167 -3.10 20.66 -5.05
CA LYS A 167 -3.65 19.34 -5.36
C LYS A 167 -3.43 18.41 -4.17
N VAL A 168 -4.41 17.57 -3.84
CA VAL A 168 -4.26 16.56 -2.79
C VAL A 168 -4.87 15.23 -3.21
N SER A 169 -4.30 14.12 -2.73
CA SER A 169 -4.88 12.81 -3.04
C SER A 169 -6.02 12.45 -2.08
N ALA A 170 -7.24 12.32 -2.61
CA ALA A 170 -8.42 11.86 -1.88
C ALA A 170 -8.63 10.34 -1.92
N HIS A 171 -7.79 9.59 -2.63
CA HIS A 171 -8.01 8.18 -2.92
C HIS A 171 -8.12 7.31 -1.65
N GLY A 172 -7.23 7.54 -0.68
CA GLY A 172 -7.25 6.85 0.60
C GLY A 172 -8.38 7.26 1.55
N LEU A 173 -9.19 8.26 1.19
CA LEU A 173 -10.22 8.88 2.03
C LEU A 173 -11.65 8.72 1.46
N GLY A 174 -11.78 8.44 0.16
CA GLY A 174 -13.07 8.41 -0.53
C GLY A 174 -14.06 7.34 -0.03
N HIS A 175 -13.56 6.32 0.65
CA HIS A 175 -14.37 5.27 1.26
C HIS A 175 -15.17 5.72 2.49
N LEU A 176 -14.79 6.86 3.10
CA LEU A 176 -15.46 7.43 4.26
C LEU A 176 -16.48 8.49 3.83
N LEU A 177 -17.63 8.49 4.49
CA LEU A 177 -18.55 9.61 4.41
C LEU A 177 -17.95 10.85 5.10
N PRO A 178 -18.29 12.08 4.66
CA PRO A 178 -17.85 13.29 5.33
C PRO A 178 -18.27 13.29 6.82
N PRO A 179 -17.34 13.52 7.76
CA PRO A 179 -17.68 13.63 9.18
C PRO A 179 -18.49 14.90 9.50
N TYR A 180 -18.44 15.89 8.61
CA TYR A 180 -19.23 17.12 8.67
C TYR A 180 -19.53 17.66 7.26
N PRO A 181 -20.64 18.40 7.08
CA PRO A 181 -20.92 19.18 5.89
C PRO A 181 -20.04 20.44 5.80
N ASP A 182 -19.90 21.00 4.59
CA ASP A 182 -19.01 22.13 4.29
C ASP A 182 -19.31 23.39 5.13
N ASP A 183 -20.57 23.64 5.48
CA ASP A 183 -21.00 24.78 6.31
C ASP A 183 -20.53 24.70 7.77
N ARG A 184 -20.06 23.52 8.19
CA ARG A 184 -19.48 23.28 9.52
C ARG A 184 -17.96 23.22 9.52
N ALA A 185 -17.30 23.53 8.41
CA ALA A 185 -15.84 23.58 8.36
C ALA A 185 -15.28 24.56 9.42
N PRO A 186 -14.18 24.22 10.11
CA PRO A 186 -13.57 25.10 11.11
C PRO A 186 -13.17 26.45 10.50
N ARG A 187 -13.63 27.54 11.10
CA ARG A 187 -13.25 28.91 10.68
C ARG A 187 -11.77 29.22 10.88
N SER A 188 -11.08 28.46 11.72
CA SER A 188 -9.65 28.56 11.98
C SER A 188 -8.79 28.02 10.84
N LEU A 189 -9.35 27.19 9.96
CA LEU A 189 -8.65 26.66 8.81
C LEU A 189 -8.89 27.56 7.59
N PRO A 190 -7.88 27.72 6.71
CA PRO A 190 -8.07 28.48 5.49
C PRO A 190 -9.07 27.77 4.58
N LYS A 191 -9.79 28.56 3.80
CA LYS A 191 -10.59 28.02 2.70
C LYS A 191 -9.66 27.49 1.60
N PRO A 192 -10.11 26.50 0.81
CA PRO A 192 -9.38 26.08 -0.38
C PRO A 192 -9.04 27.26 -1.29
N ALA A 193 -7.80 27.32 -1.77
CA ALA A 193 -7.33 28.37 -2.68
C ALA A 193 -7.83 28.17 -4.12
N VAL A 194 -8.18 26.94 -4.47
CA VAL A 194 -8.83 26.55 -5.73
C VAL A 194 -10.17 25.89 -5.43
N SER A 195 -11.02 25.71 -6.45
CA SER A 195 -12.29 25.02 -6.26
C SER A 195 -12.08 23.58 -5.75
N LEU A 196 -13.03 23.06 -4.98
CA LEU A 196 -12.98 21.67 -4.49
C LEU A 196 -12.97 20.64 -5.64
N HIS A 197 -13.56 21.01 -6.79
CA HIS A 197 -13.51 20.20 -8.00
C HIS A 197 -12.09 20.11 -8.55
N ASP A 198 -11.38 21.23 -8.64
CA ASP A 198 -10.01 21.27 -9.19
C ASP A 198 -8.99 20.66 -8.22
N LEU A 199 -9.28 20.74 -6.91
CA LEU A 199 -8.52 20.05 -5.87
C LEU A 199 -8.74 18.53 -5.88
N ASP A 200 -9.78 18.04 -6.57
CA ASP A 200 -10.27 16.65 -6.54
C ASP A 200 -10.51 16.14 -5.11
N ALA A 201 -11.09 16.99 -4.26
CA ALA A 201 -11.26 16.71 -2.84
C ALA A 201 -12.50 17.38 -2.24
N LYS A 202 -12.97 16.85 -1.11
CA LYS A 202 -14.03 17.46 -0.28
C LYS A 202 -13.43 18.36 0.79
N THR A 203 -14.22 19.29 1.36
CA THR A 203 -13.76 20.22 2.40
C THR A 203 -13.04 19.53 3.57
N TRP A 204 -13.61 18.46 4.12
CA TRP A 204 -12.97 17.75 5.23
C TRP A 204 -11.65 17.05 4.84
N GLN A 205 -11.50 16.68 3.56
CA GLN A 205 -10.27 16.07 3.04
C GLN A 205 -9.20 17.15 2.85
N HIS A 206 -9.59 18.32 2.34
CA HIS A 206 -8.76 19.52 2.32
C HIS A 206 -8.26 19.86 3.74
N ASP A 207 -9.15 19.93 4.72
CA ASP A 207 -8.83 20.29 6.10
C ASP A 207 -7.86 19.29 6.74
N LEU A 208 -8.06 17.99 6.51
CA LEU A 208 -7.13 16.95 6.93
C LEU A 208 -5.76 17.11 6.29
N TRP A 209 -5.69 17.28 4.96
CA TRP A 209 -4.43 17.48 4.25
C TRP A 209 -3.72 18.76 4.66
N TYR A 210 -4.46 19.83 4.95
CA TYR A 210 -3.89 21.07 5.44
C TYR A 210 -3.17 20.84 6.77
N ARG A 211 -3.76 20.07 7.70
CA ARG A 211 -3.11 19.69 8.96
C ARG A 211 -1.88 18.83 8.75
N ILE A 212 -1.94 17.87 7.83
CA ILE A 212 -0.82 16.99 7.49
C ILE A 212 0.36 17.79 6.95
N VAL A 213 0.12 18.66 5.97
CA VAL A 213 1.16 19.50 5.37
C VAL A 213 1.68 20.51 6.38
N SER A 214 0.80 21.13 7.17
CA SER A 214 1.22 22.07 8.23
C SER A 214 2.11 21.40 9.28
N ALA A 215 1.81 20.16 9.68
CA ALA A 215 2.64 19.39 10.59
C ALA A 215 4.00 19.01 9.94
N ALA A 216 4.00 18.68 8.64
CA ALA A 216 5.22 18.34 7.90
C ALA A 216 6.16 19.54 7.71
N CYS A 217 5.61 20.75 7.52
CA CYS A 217 6.39 21.98 7.39
C CYS A 217 6.75 22.64 8.74
N GLY A 218 6.08 22.24 9.82
CA GLY A 218 6.17 22.86 11.14
C GLY A 218 7.04 22.11 12.15
N PRO A 219 7.08 22.58 13.42
CA PRO A 219 7.88 21.95 14.48
C PRO A 219 7.26 20.67 15.05
N THR A 220 6.00 20.37 14.70
CA THR A 220 5.23 19.23 15.19
C THR A 220 5.20 18.09 14.16
N LEU A 221 6.37 17.74 13.62
CA LEU A 221 6.51 16.68 12.65
C LEU A 221 5.83 15.39 13.16
N ASP A 222 5.06 14.75 12.28
CA ASP A 222 4.28 13.52 12.55
C ASP A 222 3.16 13.64 13.60
N GLN A 223 2.95 14.81 14.19
CA GLN A 223 1.88 15.08 15.14
C GLN A 223 0.79 15.91 14.45
N VAL A 224 -0.19 15.22 13.88
CA VAL A 224 -1.32 15.84 13.17
C VAL A 224 -2.50 15.98 14.15
N PRO A 225 -2.83 17.19 14.63
CA PRO A 225 -3.96 17.38 15.53
C PRO A 225 -5.28 17.25 14.75
N LEU A 226 -6.14 16.33 15.20
CA LEU A 226 -7.45 16.05 14.59
C LEU A 226 -8.62 16.25 15.57
N ASP A 227 -8.32 16.51 16.84
CA ASP A 227 -9.27 16.48 17.96
C ASP A 227 -10.28 17.64 17.89
N ASP A 228 -9.87 18.75 17.28
CA ASP A 228 -10.69 19.95 17.09
C ASP A 228 -11.48 19.93 15.78
N LEU A 229 -11.26 18.95 14.89
CA LEU A 229 -12.03 18.81 13.67
C LEU A 229 -13.46 18.31 13.99
N PRO A 230 -14.50 19.00 13.50
CA PRO A 230 -15.89 18.63 13.73
C PRO A 230 -16.14 17.17 13.34
N GLY A 231 -16.87 16.45 14.18
CA GLY A 231 -17.26 15.08 13.89
C GLY A 231 -16.14 14.03 13.90
N PHE A 232 -14.86 14.41 14.05
CA PHE A 232 -13.76 13.43 14.08
C PHE A 232 -13.80 12.52 15.32
N GLY A 233 -14.42 12.98 16.41
CA GLY A 233 -14.69 12.16 17.60
C GLY A 233 -15.84 11.16 17.44
N HIS A 234 -16.62 11.21 16.35
CA HIS A 234 -17.70 10.26 16.09
C HIS A 234 -17.22 9.01 15.35
N PRO A 235 -17.98 7.90 15.43
CA PRO A 235 -17.69 6.69 14.68
C PRO A 235 -17.46 6.95 13.19
N ALA A 236 -16.38 6.37 12.63
CA ALA A 236 -16.06 6.42 11.21
C ALA A 236 -17.10 5.61 10.41
N VAL A 237 -17.61 6.21 9.33
CA VAL A 237 -18.72 5.62 8.56
C VAL A 237 -18.36 5.50 7.09
N SER A 238 -18.63 4.33 6.53
CA SER A 238 -18.60 4.06 5.09
C SER A 238 -20.00 3.73 4.58
N ARG A 239 -20.29 4.10 3.35
CA ARG A 239 -21.54 3.71 2.68
C ARG A 239 -21.28 2.47 1.82
N TYR A 240 -22.19 1.51 1.87
CA TYR A 240 -22.22 0.42 0.90
C TYR A 240 -23.67 0.05 0.55
N GLU A 241 -23.82 -0.73 -0.51
CA GLU A 241 -25.10 -1.18 -1.04
C GLU A 241 -25.17 -2.71 -1.07
N ALA A 242 -26.32 -3.27 -0.69
CA ALA A 242 -26.57 -4.71 -0.83
C ALA A 242 -26.97 -5.05 -2.28
N THR A 243 -26.05 -4.90 -3.23
CA THR A 243 -26.31 -5.10 -4.67
C THR A 243 -26.15 -6.55 -5.14
N LYS A 244 -25.42 -7.39 -4.39
CA LYS A 244 -25.15 -8.79 -4.73
C LYS A 244 -25.88 -9.76 -3.79
N PRO A 245 -26.36 -10.93 -4.27
CA PRO A 245 -26.99 -11.94 -3.43
C PRO A 245 -26.15 -12.36 -2.22
N LYS A 246 -24.82 -12.46 -2.37
CA LYS A 246 -23.90 -12.78 -1.26
C LYS A 246 -23.89 -11.70 -0.16
N LEU A 247 -23.94 -10.42 -0.52
CA LEU A 247 -24.06 -9.32 0.45
C LEU A 247 -25.41 -9.35 1.17
N LEU A 248 -26.47 -9.72 0.47
CA LEU A 248 -27.79 -9.89 1.07
C LEU A 248 -27.82 -11.11 2.03
N ALA A 249 -27.13 -12.20 1.67
CA ALA A 249 -27.04 -13.41 2.49
C ALA A 249 -26.39 -13.16 3.85
N TRP A 250 -25.53 -12.14 3.98
CA TRP A 250 -24.98 -11.73 5.28
C TRP A 250 -26.05 -11.28 6.28
N PHE A 251 -27.22 -10.87 5.80
CA PHE A 251 -28.35 -10.48 6.64
C PHE A 251 -29.35 -11.61 6.88
N LYS A 252 -29.04 -12.87 6.51
CA LYS A 252 -29.96 -13.99 6.63
C LYS A 252 -30.45 -14.21 8.07
N GLU A 253 -29.54 -14.23 9.04
CA GLU A 253 -29.91 -14.35 10.46
C GLU A 253 -30.63 -13.08 10.97
N HIS A 254 -30.18 -11.89 10.57
CA HIS A 254 -30.86 -10.64 10.92
C HIS A 254 -32.30 -10.57 10.38
N ASN A 255 -32.55 -11.09 9.18
CA ASN A 255 -33.84 -11.08 8.50
C ASN A 255 -34.78 -12.19 8.99
N LYS A 256 -34.27 -13.19 9.73
CA LYS A 256 -35.03 -14.34 10.21
C LYS A 256 -36.16 -13.89 11.13
N GLY A 257 -37.38 -14.33 10.84
CA GLY A 257 -38.57 -14.02 11.64
C GLY A 257 -39.10 -12.59 11.48
N LYS A 258 -38.51 -11.75 10.61
CA LYS A 258 -39.01 -10.41 10.31
C LYS A 258 -40.00 -10.42 9.15
N THR A 259 -40.94 -9.47 9.15
CA THR A 259 -41.81 -9.24 7.98
C THR A 259 -40.99 -8.72 6.81
N TYR A 260 -41.45 -8.92 5.57
CA TYR A 260 -40.76 -8.44 4.37
C TYR A 260 -40.49 -6.91 4.40
N ALA A 261 -41.36 -6.13 5.05
CA ALA A 261 -41.15 -4.68 5.20
C ALA A 261 -39.93 -4.35 6.09
N GLN A 262 -39.56 -5.24 7.01
CA GLN A 262 -38.53 -5.07 8.03
C GLN A 262 -37.20 -5.75 7.68
N THR A 263 -37.11 -6.44 6.54
CA THR A 263 -35.86 -7.08 6.09
C THR A 263 -34.95 -6.11 5.35
N VAL A 264 -33.65 -6.39 5.39
CA VAL A 264 -32.71 -5.81 4.41
C VAL A 264 -33.01 -6.43 3.05
N LYS A 265 -33.14 -5.58 2.02
CA LYS A 265 -33.52 -5.94 0.65
C LYS A 265 -32.38 -5.65 -0.32
N PRO A 266 -32.39 -6.26 -1.52
CA PRO A 266 -31.52 -5.83 -2.61
C PRO A 266 -31.60 -4.31 -2.81
N PHE A 267 -30.45 -3.67 -3.05
CA PHE A 267 -30.32 -2.23 -3.27
C PHE A 267 -30.65 -1.33 -2.06
N ASN A 268 -30.81 -1.90 -0.86
CA ASN A 268 -30.81 -1.08 0.35
C ASN A 268 -29.43 -0.45 0.55
N PHE A 269 -29.41 0.85 0.80
CA PHE A 269 -28.23 1.55 1.29
C PHE A 269 -28.02 1.27 2.77
N LEU A 270 -26.79 0.93 3.12
CA LEU A 270 -26.38 0.62 4.48
C LEU A 270 -25.14 1.44 4.85
N LEU A 271 -24.97 1.62 6.14
CA LEU A 271 -23.80 2.27 6.72
C LEU A 271 -22.95 1.20 7.41
N GLY A 272 -21.69 1.10 7.02
CA GLY A 272 -20.69 0.26 7.65
C GLY A 272 -19.88 1.08 8.65
N PHE A 273 -19.60 0.49 9.80
CA PHE A 273 -18.73 1.07 10.83
C PHE A 273 -17.52 0.16 11.04
N GLN A 274 -16.52 0.66 11.75
CA GLN A 274 -15.33 -0.12 12.13
C GLN A 274 -15.35 -0.39 13.63
N ASP A 275 -14.98 -1.61 14.02
CA ASP A 275 -14.80 -2.00 15.42
C ASP A 275 -13.50 -1.38 16.01
N LYS A 276 -13.52 -1.00 17.29
CA LYS A 276 -12.32 -0.63 18.05
C LYS A 276 -11.45 -1.83 18.37
N GLY A 277 -12.04 -3.03 18.44
CA GLY A 277 -11.29 -4.28 18.60
C GLY A 277 -10.16 -4.40 17.59
N THR A 278 -8.96 -4.74 18.06
CA THR A 278 -7.83 -5.14 17.20
C THR A 278 -8.30 -6.17 16.18
N CYS A 279 -7.75 -6.14 14.96
CA CYS A 279 -7.91 -7.13 13.88
C CYS A 279 -7.73 -8.58 14.38
N GLN A 280 -8.71 -9.12 15.09
CA GLN A 280 -8.76 -10.50 15.51
C GLN A 280 -10.02 -11.11 14.90
N ILE A 281 -9.84 -12.37 14.50
CA ILE A 281 -10.91 -13.28 14.12
C ILE A 281 -11.89 -13.32 15.31
N GLY A 282 -13.02 -12.62 15.18
CA GLY A 282 -14.04 -12.50 16.24
C GLY A 282 -14.53 -11.09 16.58
N GLY A 283 -14.00 -10.02 15.97
CA GLY A 283 -14.52 -8.66 16.12
C GLY A 283 -15.93 -8.45 15.55
N TYR A 284 -16.64 -7.41 15.99
CA TYR A 284 -17.96 -7.08 15.47
C TYR A 284 -17.90 -6.73 13.99
N ARG A 285 -18.99 -6.98 13.25
CA ARG A 285 -19.17 -6.48 11.87
C ARG A 285 -20.29 -5.43 11.85
N PRO A 286 -20.03 -4.23 12.42
CA PRO A 286 -21.07 -3.27 12.78
C PRO A 286 -21.63 -2.59 11.53
N VAL A 287 -22.96 -2.64 11.40
CA VAL A 287 -23.71 -1.99 10.32
C VAL A 287 -24.96 -1.29 10.86
N ALA A 288 -25.49 -0.32 10.12
CA ALA A 288 -26.75 0.32 10.43
C ALA A 288 -27.56 0.60 9.15
N PRO A 289 -28.90 0.75 9.25
CA PRO A 289 -29.71 1.30 8.16
C PRO A 289 -29.19 2.70 7.78
N TYR A 290 -29.35 3.06 6.51
CA TYR A 290 -29.00 4.40 6.06
C TYR A 290 -29.77 5.47 6.84
N ASP A 291 -29.05 6.47 7.31
CA ASP A 291 -29.57 7.64 7.97
C ASP A 291 -28.70 8.84 7.58
N SER A 292 -29.32 9.96 7.21
CA SER A 292 -28.58 11.20 6.93
C SER A 292 -27.89 11.75 8.18
N ASN A 293 -28.36 11.40 9.38
CA ASN A 293 -27.68 11.70 10.63
C ASN A 293 -26.82 10.49 11.06
N LEU A 294 -25.51 10.60 10.80
CA LEU A 294 -24.54 9.54 11.07
C LEU A 294 -24.43 9.16 12.56
N GLN A 295 -24.62 10.11 13.47
CA GLN A 295 -24.63 9.81 14.91
C GLN A 295 -25.84 8.95 15.27
N ARG A 296 -27.02 9.28 14.73
CA ARG A 296 -28.24 8.49 14.94
C ARG A 296 -28.09 7.09 14.36
N ALA A 297 -27.43 6.96 13.19
CA ALA A 297 -27.09 5.66 12.62
C ALA A 297 -26.20 4.83 13.57
N ALA A 298 -25.18 5.45 14.17
CA ALA A 298 -24.28 4.76 15.10
C ALA A 298 -25.03 4.18 16.31
N TYR A 299 -26.03 4.89 16.87
CA TYR A 299 -26.86 4.37 17.97
C TYR A 299 -27.78 3.22 17.56
N ARG A 300 -28.05 3.06 16.26
CA ARG A 300 -28.85 1.96 15.68
C ARG A 300 -27.97 0.85 15.12
N CYS A 301 -26.68 0.90 15.42
CA CYS A 301 -25.73 -0.06 14.90
C CYS A 301 -25.91 -1.44 15.55
N PHE A 302 -25.76 -2.47 14.73
CA PHE A 302 -25.82 -3.85 15.17
C PHE A 302 -24.76 -4.66 14.41
N ASP A 303 -24.36 -5.78 14.99
CA ASP A 303 -23.46 -6.73 14.34
C ASP A 303 -24.25 -7.51 13.28
N ARG A 304 -23.80 -7.46 12.02
CA ARG A 304 -24.52 -8.08 10.90
C ARG A 304 -24.61 -9.60 11.01
N ILE A 305 -23.69 -10.25 11.74
CA ILE A 305 -23.71 -11.70 11.94
C ILE A 305 -24.69 -12.09 13.05
N THR A 306 -24.48 -11.57 14.27
CA THR A 306 -25.27 -11.99 15.43
C THR A 306 -26.62 -11.27 15.55
N GLY A 307 -26.77 -10.13 14.88
CA GLY A 307 -27.92 -9.24 15.01
C GLY A 307 -27.96 -8.44 16.31
N ASN A 308 -26.99 -8.62 17.21
CA ASN A 308 -26.90 -7.92 18.48
C ASN A 308 -26.54 -6.45 18.28
N GLY A 309 -27.11 -5.56 19.11
CA GLY A 309 -26.75 -4.15 19.10
C GLY A 309 -25.28 -3.94 19.45
N VAL A 310 -24.62 -3.02 18.76
CA VAL A 310 -23.23 -2.62 19.03
C VAL A 310 -23.23 -1.21 19.57
N SER A 311 -22.54 -0.98 20.69
CA SER A 311 -22.51 0.35 21.30
C SER A 311 -21.65 1.30 20.46
N PRO A 312 -22.04 2.57 20.28
CA PRO A 312 -21.17 3.57 19.64
C PRO A 312 -19.79 3.71 20.29
N ARG A 313 -19.67 3.35 21.58
CA ARG A 313 -18.39 3.37 22.32
C ARG A 313 -17.42 2.30 21.85
N GLU A 314 -17.91 1.23 21.23
CA GLU A 314 -17.13 0.12 20.67
C GLU A 314 -16.72 0.41 19.22
N LEU A 315 -17.29 1.45 18.59
CA LEU A 315 -16.99 1.82 17.21
C LEU A 315 -15.79 2.77 17.12
N ARG A 316 -14.89 2.51 16.18
CA ARG A 316 -13.71 3.32 15.92
C ARG A 316 -14.13 4.70 15.37
N SER A 317 -13.57 5.77 15.96
CA SER A 317 -13.84 7.14 15.49
C SER A 317 -13.04 7.50 14.25
N TYR A 318 -13.46 8.54 13.52
CA TYR A 318 -12.67 9.12 12.42
C TYR A 318 -11.25 9.49 12.84
N GLN A 319 -11.09 10.15 14.00
CA GLN A 319 -9.79 10.49 14.59
C GLN A 319 -8.90 9.26 14.74
N HIS A 320 -9.45 8.13 15.19
CA HIS A 320 -8.67 6.91 15.39
C HIS A 320 -8.36 6.25 14.05
N ALA A 321 -9.34 6.17 13.14
CA ALA A 321 -9.18 5.57 11.82
C ALA A 321 -8.13 6.29 10.96
N LEU A 322 -8.02 7.63 11.12
CA LEU A 322 -7.13 8.47 10.33
C LEU A 322 -5.85 8.90 11.06
N ARG A 323 -5.65 8.47 12.32
CA ARG A 323 -4.51 8.89 13.16
C ARG A 323 -3.13 8.67 12.51
N HIS A 324 -2.99 7.61 11.73
CA HIS A 324 -1.74 7.24 11.05
C HIS A 324 -1.86 7.39 9.53
N TYR A 325 -2.83 8.17 9.03
CA TYR A 325 -3.02 8.35 7.59
C TYR A 325 -1.75 8.90 6.92
N HIS A 326 -1.03 9.79 7.61
CA HIS A 326 0.25 10.36 7.18
C HIS A 326 1.48 9.48 7.46
N LEU A 327 1.32 8.35 8.14
CA LEU A 327 2.41 7.43 8.53
C LEU A 327 2.26 6.08 7.84
N GLN A 328 2.12 6.10 6.51
CA GLN A 328 1.97 4.91 5.69
C GLN A 328 3.31 4.54 5.07
N SER A 329 3.77 3.31 5.31
CA SER A 329 4.93 2.77 4.59
C SER A 329 4.60 2.50 3.12
N GLU A 330 5.55 2.77 2.23
CA GLU A 330 5.53 2.40 0.82
C GLU A 330 6.48 1.21 0.58
N SER A 331 5.92 0.00 0.57
CA SER A 331 6.68 -1.25 0.50
C SER A 331 7.34 -1.51 -0.85
N LYS A 332 6.95 -0.81 -1.92
CA LYS A 332 7.54 -0.96 -3.26
C LYS A 332 8.96 -0.36 -3.34
N PHE A 333 9.34 0.47 -2.38
CA PHE A 333 10.64 1.12 -2.36
C PHE A 333 11.42 0.78 -1.08
N GLN A 334 12.75 0.85 -1.16
CA GLN A 334 13.64 0.98 -0.01
C GLN A 334 13.57 2.43 0.50
N HIS A 335 13.88 2.63 1.79
CA HIS A 335 13.70 3.91 2.49
C HIS A 335 12.25 4.44 2.46
N GLY A 336 11.28 3.51 2.39
CA GLY A 336 9.85 3.81 2.33
C GLY A 336 9.11 3.42 3.61
N ASP A 337 9.79 3.21 4.74
CA ASP A 337 9.11 2.95 6.01
C ASP A 337 8.53 4.25 6.61
N TYR A 338 7.61 4.15 7.57
CA TYR A 338 6.89 5.33 8.12
C TYR A 338 7.80 6.32 8.87
N LEU A 339 9.00 5.91 9.27
CA LEU A 339 10.03 6.77 9.87
C LEU A 339 11.05 7.30 8.85
N ASP A 340 11.11 6.72 7.65
CA ASP A 340 12.09 7.11 6.65
C ASP A 340 11.71 8.45 6.02
N ARG A 341 12.73 9.24 5.66
CA ARG A 341 12.55 10.55 5.01
C ARG A 341 13.61 10.70 3.91
N GLY A 342 13.25 11.42 2.85
CA GLY A 342 14.13 11.65 1.71
C GLY A 342 13.86 10.72 0.54
N MET A 343 14.86 10.54 -0.32
CA MET A 343 14.70 9.83 -1.58
C MET A 343 14.56 8.32 -1.37
N THR A 344 13.45 7.77 -1.86
CA THR A 344 13.19 6.33 -1.89
C THR A 344 13.92 5.67 -3.06
N VAL A 345 14.38 4.43 -2.90
CA VAL A 345 15.07 3.67 -3.97
C VAL A 345 14.22 2.46 -4.39
N ARG A 346 14.19 2.12 -5.67
CA ARG A 346 13.42 0.96 -6.15
C ARG A 346 13.82 -0.31 -5.40
N ARG A 347 12.84 -1.03 -4.86
CA ARG A 347 13.09 -2.31 -4.22
C ARG A 347 13.13 -3.39 -5.28
N HIS A 348 14.26 -4.10 -5.36
CA HIS A 348 14.33 -5.33 -6.14
C HIS A 348 13.63 -6.45 -5.37
N VAL A 349 12.65 -7.07 -6.00
CA VAL A 349 11.89 -8.18 -5.43
C VAL A 349 12.19 -9.43 -6.25
N LEU A 350 12.58 -10.50 -5.57
CA LEU A 350 12.74 -11.82 -6.18
C LEU A 350 11.47 -12.64 -5.91
N ALA A 351 10.70 -12.95 -6.95
CA ALA A 351 9.57 -13.86 -6.83
C ALA A 351 10.08 -15.29 -6.55
N THR A 352 9.77 -15.81 -5.36
CA THR A 352 10.28 -17.12 -4.91
C THR A 352 9.37 -18.29 -5.26
N SER A 353 8.08 -18.00 -5.44
CA SER A 353 7.04 -18.93 -5.83
C SER A 353 5.89 -18.16 -6.49
N MET A 354 5.05 -18.86 -7.26
CA MET A 354 3.88 -18.28 -7.92
C MET A 354 2.64 -19.10 -7.58
N VAL A 355 1.65 -18.42 -7.03
CA VAL A 355 0.31 -18.97 -6.78
C VAL A 355 -0.65 -18.22 -7.70
N HIS A 356 -1.41 -18.96 -8.50
CA HIS A 356 -2.37 -18.38 -9.42
C HIS A 356 -3.71 -18.18 -8.69
N ILE A 357 -4.26 -16.98 -8.83
CA ILE A 357 -5.55 -16.57 -8.31
C ILE A 357 -6.40 -15.99 -9.45
N GLY A 358 -7.72 -15.93 -9.26
CA GLY A 358 -8.63 -15.25 -10.16
C GLY A 358 -8.41 -13.75 -10.18
N LYS A 359 -8.74 -13.13 -11.32
CA LYS A 359 -8.66 -11.68 -11.47
C LYS A 359 -9.60 -10.94 -10.51
N GLU A 360 -10.78 -11.50 -10.29
CA GLU A 360 -11.81 -10.92 -9.41
C GLU A 360 -11.83 -11.58 -8.02
N ALA A 361 -10.80 -12.37 -7.70
CA ALA A 361 -10.75 -13.22 -6.52
C ALA A 361 -10.74 -12.44 -5.19
N ASP A 362 -10.14 -11.26 -5.18
CA ASP A 362 -9.96 -10.48 -3.97
C ASP A 362 -11.10 -9.50 -3.70
N GLN A 363 -12.02 -9.27 -4.66
CA GLN A 363 -13.12 -8.30 -4.58
C GLN A 363 -12.71 -7.05 -3.77
N LEU A 364 -11.52 -6.49 -4.09
CA LEU A 364 -10.80 -5.57 -3.19
C LEU A 364 -11.67 -4.44 -2.71
N GLU A 365 -12.50 -3.88 -3.60
CA GLU A 365 -13.46 -2.83 -3.24
C GLU A 365 -14.35 -3.29 -2.08
N TYR A 366 -15.01 -4.45 -2.18
CA TYR A 366 -15.89 -4.97 -1.14
C TYR A 366 -15.13 -5.38 0.13
N GLN A 367 -13.99 -6.07 0.00
CA GLN A 367 -13.20 -6.50 1.15
C GLN A 367 -12.60 -5.31 1.91
N TYR A 368 -12.26 -4.24 1.20
CA TYR A 368 -11.79 -2.98 1.78
C TYR A 368 -12.86 -2.32 2.66
N PHE A 369 -14.13 -2.38 2.29
CA PHE A 369 -15.24 -1.83 3.09
C PHE A 369 -15.73 -2.76 4.22
N LEU A 370 -15.65 -4.09 4.03
CA LEU A 370 -16.46 -5.05 4.80
C LEU A 370 -15.63 -6.13 5.50
N GLY A 371 -14.30 -6.10 5.35
CA GLY A 371 -13.35 -7.09 5.88
C GLY A 371 -13.07 -8.24 4.91
N VAL A 372 -11.94 -8.91 5.11
CA VAL A 372 -11.48 -10.04 4.29
C VAL A 372 -12.46 -11.23 4.42
N ASP A 373 -12.92 -11.74 3.27
CA ASP A 373 -13.71 -12.97 3.17
C ASP A 373 -12.92 -13.99 2.34
N PRO A 374 -12.20 -14.93 2.98
CA PRO A 374 -11.39 -15.93 2.28
C PRO A 374 -12.18 -16.83 1.33
N GLU A 375 -13.51 -16.94 1.51
CA GLU A 375 -14.36 -17.77 0.66
C GLU A 375 -14.68 -17.14 -0.70
N VAL A 376 -14.30 -15.87 -0.93
CA VAL A 376 -14.48 -15.17 -2.21
C VAL A 376 -13.35 -15.46 -3.20
N GLU A 377 -12.18 -15.86 -2.69
CA GLU A 377 -10.96 -15.96 -3.49
C GLU A 377 -10.97 -17.18 -4.41
N VAL A 378 -11.01 -16.93 -5.73
CA VAL A 378 -10.82 -17.98 -6.73
C VAL A 378 -9.35 -18.39 -6.74
N MET A 379 -9.05 -19.55 -6.17
CA MET A 379 -7.67 -20.05 -6.03
C MET A 379 -7.37 -21.15 -7.05
N TYR A 380 -6.70 -20.80 -8.15
CA TYR A 380 -6.24 -21.77 -9.15
C TYR A 380 -5.05 -22.60 -8.66
N GLY A 381 -4.16 -22.00 -7.88
CA GLY A 381 -3.03 -22.68 -7.25
C GLY A 381 -1.72 -22.67 -8.00
N MET A 382 -0.79 -23.52 -7.56
CA MET A 382 0.54 -23.60 -8.14
C MET A 382 0.55 -24.57 -9.30
N SER A 383 1.32 -24.25 -10.35
CA SER A 383 1.63 -25.24 -11.37
C SER A 383 2.46 -26.39 -10.76
N PRO A 384 2.42 -27.61 -11.31
CA PRO A 384 3.26 -28.72 -10.84
C PRO A 384 4.74 -28.34 -10.79
N HIS A 385 5.22 -27.64 -11.81
CA HIS A 385 6.61 -27.17 -11.88
C HIS A 385 6.95 -26.20 -10.74
N CYS A 386 6.11 -25.20 -10.48
CA CYS A 386 6.33 -24.28 -9.35
C CYS A 386 6.27 -25.01 -8.00
N SER A 387 5.38 -25.99 -7.86
CA SER A 387 5.30 -26.82 -6.65
C SER A 387 6.58 -27.62 -6.42
N ASP A 388 7.17 -28.19 -7.47
CA ASP A 388 8.42 -28.96 -7.36
C ASP A 388 9.62 -28.05 -7.05
N GLN A 389 9.70 -26.88 -7.70
CA GLN A 389 10.71 -25.87 -7.37
C GLN A 389 10.61 -25.42 -5.90
N LEU A 390 9.39 -25.14 -5.45
CA LEU A 390 9.12 -24.73 -4.07
C LEU A 390 9.55 -25.80 -3.07
N TRP A 391 9.27 -27.06 -3.37
CA TRP A 391 9.70 -28.18 -2.55
C TRP A 391 11.23 -28.33 -2.52
N GLY A 392 11.91 -28.16 -3.67
CA GLY A 392 13.37 -28.13 -3.74
C GLY A 392 13.97 -27.05 -2.83
N ARG A 393 13.39 -25.84 -2.82
CA ARG A 393 13.79 -24.76 -1.90
C ARG A 393 13.58 -25.12 -0.44
N ILE A 394 12.46 -25.76 -0.10
CA ILE A 394 12.23 -26.22 1.28
C ILE A 394 13.28 -27.26 1.69
N GLN A 395 13.67 -28.16 0.79
CA GLN A 395 14.74 -29.14 1.04
C GLN A 395 16.10 -28.46 1.23
N GLU A 396 16.41 -27.41 0.46
CA GLU A 396 17.60 -26.58 0.63
C GLU A 396 17.58 -25.82 1.96
N GLY A 397 16.49 -25.14 2.29
CA GLY A 397 16.33 -24.47 3.58
C GLY A 397 16.44 -25.43 4.77
N CYS A 398 15.94 -26.67 4.63
CA CYS A 398 16.13 -27.71 5.65
C CYS A 398 17.59 -28.15 5.80
N ARG A 399 18.36 -28.21 4.70
CA ARG A 399 19.81 -28.49 4.73
C ARG A 399 20.59 -27.35 5.37
N GLU A 400 20.18 -26.12 5.11
CA GLU A 400 20.87 -24.91 5.57
C GLU A 400 20.56 -24.54 7.02
N PHE A 401 19.28 -24.43 7.39
CA PHE A 401 18.84 -23.99 8.71
C PHE A 401 18.59 -25.15 9.68
N GLY A 402 18.52 -26.38 9.17
CA GLY A 402 18.16 -27.58 9.91
C GLY A 402 16.66 -27.79 10.02
N VAL A 403 16.24 -29.04 9.85
CA VAL A 403 14.82 -29.48 9.86
C VAL A 403 14.05 -28.98 11.08
N ARG A 404 14.68 -28.95 12.26
CA ARG A 404 14.03 -28.52 13.51
C ARG A 404 13.68 -27.02 13.50
N ARG A 405 14.58 -26.15 13.01
CA ARG A 405 14.30 -24.71 12.91
C ARG A 405 13.23 -24.43 11.86
N VAL A 406 13.33 -25.06 10.70
CA VAL A 406 12.31 -24.90 9.64
C VAL A 406 10.95 -25.37 10.11
N ALA A 407 10.86 -26.53 10.77
CA ALA A 407 9.60 -27.02 11.33
C ALA A 407 9.02 -26.05 12.38
N ALA A 408 9.86 -25.52 13.28
CA ALA A 408 9.42 -24.56 14.28
C ALA A 408 8.93 -23.24 13.64
N ALA A 409 9.66 -22.70 12.67
CA ALA A 409 9.28 -21.48 11.95
C ALA A 409 7.97 -21.65 11.17
N ALA A 410 7.69 -22.86 10.67
CA ALA A 410 6.45 -23.20 9.98
C ALA A 410 5.31 -23.67 10.90
N GLY A 411 5.48 -23.64 12.23
CA GLY A 411 4.47 -24.13 13.18
C GLY A 411 4.19 -25.64 13.08
N MET A 412 5.15 -26.42 12.59
CA MET A 412 5.04 -27.86 12.37
C MET A 412 5.89 -28.68 13.35
N THR A 413 5.50 -29.94 13.55
CA THR A 413 6.32 -30.88 14.32
C THR A 413 7.52 -31.35 13.50
N HIS A 414 8.67 -31.48 14.16
CA HIS A 414 9.89 -32.03 13.55
C HIS A 414 9.65 -33.39 12.87
N GLY A 415 8.97 -34.32 13.56
CA GLY A 415 8.64 -35.64 13.02
C GLY A 415 7.65 -35.60 11.85
N GLY A 416 6.80 -34.57 11.78
CA GLY A 416 5.93 -34.32 10.64
C GLY A 416 6.72 -33.97 9.39
N LEU A 417 7.62 -32.99 9.48
CA LEU A 417 8.46 -32.56 8.36
C LEU A 417 9.47 -33.64 7.95
N SER A 418 10.12 -34.32 8.91
CA SER A 418 11.10 -35.37 8.61
C SER A 418 10.49 -36.53 7.80
N ARG A 419 9.26 -36.95 8.11
CA ARG A 419 8.57 -38.00 7.33
C ARG A 419 8.25 -37.54 5.91
N MET A 420 7.84 -36.28 5.74
CA MET A 420 7.56 -35.70 4.42
C MET A 420 8.83 -35.63 3.56
N LEU A 421 9.97 -35.24 4.15
CA LEU A 421 11.26 -35.23 3.45
C LEU A 421 11.73 -36.63 3.04
N GLN A 422 11.32 -37.67 3.76
CA GLN A 422 11.59 -39.08 3.44
C GLN A 422 10.62 -39.67 2.40
N GLY A 423 9.72 -38.86 1.83
CA GLY A 423 8.75 -39.31 0.83
C GLY A 423 7.50 -39.97 1.41
N HIS A 424 7.32 -39.98 2.73
CA HIS A 424 6.12 -40.51 3.37
C HIS A 424 4.97 -39.48 3.35
N GLY A 425 4.23 -39.49 2.24
CA GLY A 425 3.08 -38.64 1.98
C GLY A 425 3.47 -37.27 1.43
N ARG A 426 2.86 -36.87 0.30
CA ARG A 426 3.00 -35.50 -0.19
C ARG A 426 2.26 -34.54 0.74
N PRO A 427 2.90 -33.44 1.18
CA PRO A 427 2.23 -32.42 1.97
C PRO A 427 1.02 -31.85 1.21
N LYS A 428 -0.07 -31.61 1.94
CA LYS A 428 -1.16 -30.77 1.42
C LYS A 428 -0.61 -29.39 1.09
N ARG A 429 -1.19 -28.74 0.08
CA ARG A 429 -0.75 -27.43 -0.44
C ARG A 429 -0.50 -26.40 0.66
N ASP A 430 -1.43 -26.25 1.60
CA ASP A 430 -1.31 -25.28 2.71
C ASP A 430 -0.06 -25.52 3.55
N ARG A 431 0.32 -26.79 3.76
CA ARG A 431 1.52 -27.12 4.52
C ARG A 431 2.80 -26.82 3.75
N VAL A 432 2.79 -26.94 2.42
CA VAL A 432 3.93 -26.54 1.59
C VAL A 432 4.14 -25.03 1.69
N GLN A 433 3.05 -24.27 1.64
CA GLN A 433 3.10 -22.81 1.77
C GLN A 433 3.64 -22.40 3.15
N MET A 434 3.13 -22.96 4.25
CA MET A 434 3.64 -22.68 5.60
C MET A 434 5.12 -23.02 5.74
N LEU A 435 5.59 -24.12 5.14
CA LEU A 435 7.00 -24.49 5.15
C LEU A 435 7.86 -23.50 4.38
N HIS A 436 7.41 -23.06 3.20
CA HIS A 436 8.10 -22.04 2.43
C HIS A 436 8.16 -20.70 3.17
N GLU A 437 7.04 -20.23 3.73
CA GLU A 437 7.00 -19.02 4.56
C GLU A 437 7.97 -19.13 5.75
N GLY A 438 8.01 -20.29 6.41
CA GLY A 438 8.98 -20.57 7.47
C GLY A 438 10.43 -20.46 7.00
N VAL A 439 10.77 -20.97 5.81
CA VAL A 439 12.12 -20.82 5.22
C VAL A 439 12.41 -19.37 4.87
N SER A 440 11.50 -18.67 4.20
CA SER A 440 11.67 -17.26 3.83
C SER A 440 11.85 -16.35 5.05
N ASN A 441 11.15 -16.61 6.15
CA ASN A 441 11.35 -15.88 7.41
C ASN A 441 12.75 -16.10 7.98
N LEU A 442 13.27 -17.34 7.93
CA LEU A 442 14.62 -17.64 8.38
C LEU A 442 15.70 -17.01 7.49
N GLU A 443 15.47 -16.95 6.17
CA GLU A 443 16.31 -16.23 5.21
C GLU A 443 16.33 -14.73 5.53
N ALA A 444 15.16 -14.12 5.73
CA ALA A 444 15.02 -12.71 6.09
C ALA A 444 15.66 -12.38 7.45
N GLU A 445 15.50 -13.24 8.47
CA GLU A 445 16.17 -13.09 9.77
C GLU A 445 17.70 -13.09 9.63
N ARG A 446 18.24 -13.94 8.75
CA ARG A 446 19.68 -13.99 8.47
C ARG A 446 20.14 -12.72 7.77
N GLU A 447 19.41 -12.26 6.76
CA GLU A 447 19.75 -11.06 5.99
C GLU A 447 19.67 -9.79 6.86
N ALA A 448 18.63 -9.66 7.69
CA ALA A 448 18.50 -8.58 8.67
C ALA A 448 19.66 -8.58 9.68
N ARG A 449 20.10 -9.77 10.12
CA ARG A 449 21.26 -9.91 11.00
C ARG A 449 22.56 -9.50 10.31
N SER A 450 22.73 -9.84 9.03
CA SER A 450 23.89 -9.41 8.24
C SER A 450 23.91 -7.90 8.10
N SER A 451 22.80 -7.31 7.64
CA SER A 451 22.67 -5.86 7.45
C SER A 451 22.89 -5.08 8.74
N ARG A 452 22.37 -5.59 9.87
CA ARG A 452 22.63 -5.03 11.21
C ARG A 452 24.11 -5.10 11.57
N THR A 453 24.78 -6.20 11.25
CA THR A 453 26.21 -6.36 11.49
C THR A 453 27.02 -5.36 10.68
N ASP A 454 26.71 -5.21 9.39
CA ASP A 454 27.39 -4.30 8.48
C ASP A 454 27.22 -2.84 8.91
N SER A 455 25.99 -2.43 9.24
CA SER A 455 25.70 -1.08 9.75
C SER A 455 26.47 -0.76 11.04
N VAL A 456 26.57 -1.71 11.97
CA VAL A 456 27.37 -1.54 13.19
C VAL A 456 28.85 -1.44 12.86
N LEU A 457 29.37 -2.28 11.95
CA LEU A 457 30.76 -2.23 11.53
C LEU A 457 31.12 -0.91 10.83
N ASP A 458 30.24 -0.36 10.01
CA ASP A 458 30.42 0.94 9.35
C ASP A 458 30.47 2.07 10.38
N ALA A 459 29.54 2.10 11.33
CA ALA A 459 29.54 3.10 12.41
C ALA A 459 30.82 2.99 13.28
N VAL A 460 31.25 1.76 13.58
CA VAL A 460 32.50 1.49 14.29
C VAL A 460 33.71 1.93 13.47
N ALA A 461 33.72 1.73 12.14
CA ALA A 461 34.79 2.18 11.26
C ALA A 461 34.92 3.71 11.28
N VAL A 462 33.81 4.44 11.21
CA VAL A 462 33.78 5.91 11.34
C VAL A 462 34.35 6.36 12.69
N ARG A 463 34.01 5.67 13.79
CA ARG A 463 34.55 5.98 15.12
C ARG A 463 36.04 5.63 15.24
N CYS A 464 36.48 4.53 14.63
CA CYS A 464 37.89 4.14 14.58
C CYS A 464 38.73 5.13 13.78
N ALA A 465 38.19 5.73 12.72
CA ALA A 465 38.85 6.80 11.98
C ALA A 465 39.10 8.05 12.85
N ARG A 466 38.29 8.27 13.89
CA ARG A 466 38.43 9.39 14.83
C ARG A 466 39.32 9.08 16.04
N HIS A 467 39.30 7.84 16.55
CA HIS A 467 39.93 7.51 17.85
C HIS A 467 40.91 6.33 17.85
N SER A 468 41.24 5.75 16.70
CA SER A 468 42.03 4.52 16.51
C SER A 468 41.33 3.22 16.94
N VAL A 469 41.64 2.13 16.24
CA VAL A 469 41.03 0.79 16.48
C VAL A 469 41.31 0.27 17.90
N ARG A 470 42.47 0.58 18.48
CA ARG A 470 42.84 0.12 19.82
C ARG A 470 41.99 0.78 20.91
N HIS A 471 41.71 2.07 20.77
CA HIS A 471 40.84 2.80 21.70
C HIS A 471 39.39 2.29 21.64
N VAL A 472 38.86 2.09 20.43
CA VAL A 472 37.49 1.58 20.24
C VAL A 472 37.37 0.13 20.73
N ALA A 473 38.42 -0.67 20.58
CA ALA A 473 38.50 -2.03 21.13
C ALA A 473 38.47 -2.04 22.68
N GLU A 474 39.21 -1.13 23.32
CA GLU A 474 39.19 -0.98 24.78
C GLU A 474 37.81 -0.53 25.29
N GLN A 475 37.18 0.44 24.62
CA GLN A 475 35.83 0.93 24.98
C GLN A 475 34.74 -0.14 24.82
N SER A 476 34.80 -0.93 23.75
CA SER A 476 33.81 -2.00 23.49
C SER A 476 34.11 -3.29 24.27
N GLY A 477 35.26 -3.42 24.94
CA GLY A 477 35.67 -4.67 25.57
C GLY A 477 35.85 -5.83 24.57
N VAL A 478 36.14 -5.51 23.30
CA VAL A 478 36.41 -6.47 22.22
C VAL A 478 37.91 -6.43 21.92
N GLY A 479 38.58 -7.58 21.82
CA GLY A 479 40.02 -7.61 21.55
C GLY A 479 40.39 -6.90 20.24
N ALA A 480 41.40 -6.01 20.26
CA ALA A 480 41.78 -5.17 19.13
C ALA A 480 42.10 -5.95 17.83
N ALA A 481 42.71 -7.13 17.95
CA ALA A 481 42.97 -8.00 16.81
C ALA A 481 41.68 -8.57 16.19
N ASN A 482 40.68 -8.89 17.02
CA ASN A 482 39.37 -9.39 16.56
C ASN A 482 38.55 -8.27 15.92
N LEU A 483 38.59 -7.07 16.49
CA LEU A 483 37.93 -5.90 15.93
C LEU A 483 38.54 -5.53 14.57
N ALA A 484 39.87 -5.50 14.48
CA ALA A 484 40.56 -5.21 13.22
C ALA A 484 40.30 -6.27 12.14
N ALA A 485 40.22 -7.56 12.52
CA ALA A 485 39.89 -8.63 11.57
C ALA A 485 38.43 -8.58 11.11
N ALA A 486 37.50 -8.20 11.99
CA ALA A 486 36.09 -8.01 11.64
C ALA A 486 35.90 -6.84 10.67
N LEU A 487 36.54 -5.70 10.92
CA LEU A 487 36.48 -4.52 10.03
C LEU A 487 37.07 -4.78 8.64
N ARG A 488 37.98 -5.74 8.50
CA ARG A 488 38.55 -6.17 7.21
C ARG A 488 37.77 -7.31 6.54
N GLY A 489 36.65 -7.75 7.12
CA GLY A 489 35.90 -8.91 6.63
C GLY A 489 36.64 -10.25 6.76
N GLN A 490 37.75 -10.29 7.50
CA GLN A 490 38.59 -11.50 7.66
C GLN A 490 38.06 -12.44 8.75
N ARG A 491 37.11 -11.97 9.57
CA ARG A 491 36.52 -12.76 10.65
C ARG A 491 35.04 -12.41 10.83
N ALA A 492 34.20 -13.44 10.93
CA ALA A 492 32.78 -13.27 11.24
C ALA A 492 32.59 -12.69 12.66
N VAL A 493 31.66 -11.75 12.78
CA VAL A 493 31.30 -11.11 14.06
C VAL A 493 30.37 -12.05 14.84
N SER A 494 30.73 -12.38 16.09
CA SER A 494 29.85 -13.16 16.96
C SER A 494 28.72 -12.28 17.51
N GLY A 495 27.57 -12.89 17.85
CA GLY A 495 26.47 -12.14 18.46
C GLY A 495 26.86 -11.38 19.74
N SER A 496 27.73 -11.98 20.56
CA SER A 496 28.29 -11.33 21.75
C SER A 496 29.18 -10.12 21.43
N MET A 497 29.94 -10.18 20.34
CA MET A 497 30.78 -9.07 19.88
C MET A 497 29.90 -7.96 19.32
N LEU A 498 28.86 -8.29 18.55
CA LEU A 498 27.93 -7.32 17.96
C LEU A 498 27.22 -6.49 19.03
N VAL A 499 26.68 -7.15 20.08
CA VAL A 499 26.00 -6.46 21.19
C VAL A 499 26.92 -5.47 21.89
N ARG A 500 28.17 -5.86 22.17
CA ARG A 500 29.15 -4.98 22.81
C ARG A 500 29.52 -3.76 21.96
N LEU A 501 29.62 -3.94 20.64
CA LEU A 501 29.87 -2.84 19.72
C LEU A 501 28.69 -1.87 19.66
N GLU A 502 27.46 -2.39 19.67
CA GLU A 502 26.25 -1.56 19.70
C GLU A 502 26.08 -0.79 21.00
N GLU A 503 26.37 -1.41 22.15
CA GLU A 503 26.35 -0.74 23.45
C GLU A 503 27.33 0.43 23.47
N MET A 504 28.56 0.20 22.99
CA MET A 504 29.57 1.26 22.86
C MET A 504 29.14 2.40 21.93
N LEU A 505 28.45 2.10 20.83
CA LEU A 505 27.93 3.13 19.92
C LEU A 505 26.80 3.98 20.53
N LYS A 506 26.08 3.45 21.54
CA LYS A 506 25.02 4.18 22.26
C LYS A 506 25.59 5.08 23.36
N GLU A 507 26.74 4.74 23.92
CA GLU A 507 27.46 5.58 24.87
C GLU A 507 28.10 6.77 24.12
N ARG A 508 27.47 7.94 24.29
CA ARG A 508 27.87 9.23 23.71
C ARG A 508 29.26 9.65 24.14
#